data_AF-A0A970XYF0-F1
#
_entry.id   AF-A0A970XYF0-F1
#
_cell.length_a   1.000
_cell.length_b   1.000
_cell.length_c   1.000
_cell.angle_alpha   90.00
_cell.angle_beta   90.00
_cell.angle_gamma   90.00
#
_symmetry.space_group_name_H-M   'P 1'
#
loop_
_entity.id
_entity.type
_entity.pdbx_description
1 polymer ?
#
loop_
_entity_poly.entity_id
_entity_poly.type
_entity_poly.pdbx_seq_one_letter_code
_entity_poly.pdbx_strand_id
1 'polypeptide(L)'
;YSTGSRKKAFGYSFLSGLAEPVGALLGFLVLMPFLTPDILSMTLAFVAGIMVYISLDEILPMAHKYGREHLVIIGVVVGMAVMAFSLLLLG
;
A
#
# COMPACT_ATOMS: atom_id res chain seq x y z
N TYR A 1 10.21 -20.55 2.76
CA TYR A 1 9.08 -20.74 3.70
C TYR A 1 7.97 -21.47 2.97
N SER A 2 7.84 -22.77 3.25
CA SER A 2 7.03 -23.73 2.48
C SER A 2 5.85 -24.22 3.33
N THR A 3 4.82 -23.39 3.50
CA THR A 3 3.49 -23.95 3.74
C THR A 3 2.99 -24.40 2.38
N GLY A 4 3.20 -25.66 2.01
CA GLY A 4 2.93 -26.26 0.70
C GLY A 4 1.46 -26.28 0.24
N SER A 5 0.66 -25.26 0.57
CA SER A 5 -0.71 -25.10 0.11
C SER A 5 -0.94 -23.67 -0.37
N ARG A 6 -0.98 -23.50 -1.70
CA ARG A 6 -1.33 -22.24 -2.39
C ARG A 6 -2.67 -21.67 -1.89
N LYS A 7 -3.59 -22.55 -1.46
CA LYS A 7 -4.90 -22.17 -0.90
C LYS A 7 -4.78 -21.43 0.44
N LYS A 8 -3.83 -21.82 1.30
CA LYS A 8 -3.60 -21.12 2.58
C LYS A 8 -2.94 -19.76 2.35
N ALA A 9 -1.92 -19.70 1.48
CA ALA A 9 -1.27 -18.43 1.14
C ALA A 9 -2.28 -17.42 0.56
N PHE A 10 -3.16 -17.87 -0.33
CA PHE A 10 -4.23 -17.03 -0.87
C PHE A 10 -5.21 -16.55 0.20
N GLY A 11 -5.62 -17.44 1.12
CA GLY A 11 -6.48 -17.06 2.25
C GLY A 11 -5.87 -16.00 3.17
N TYR A 12 -4.57 -16.13 3.49
CA TYR A 12 -3.87 -15.13 4.30
C TYR A 12 -3.69 -13.79 3.56
N SER A 13 -3.33 -13.81 2.27
CA SER A 13 -3.24 -12.57 1.48
C SER A 13 -4.59 -11.87 1.35
N PHE A 14 -5.68 -12.63 1.19
CA PHE A 14 -7.03 -12.06 1.14
C PHE A 14 -7.46 -11.46 2.47
N LEU A 15 -7.23 -12.17 3.59
CA LEU A 15 -7.50 -11.65 4.94
C LEU A 15 -6.69 -10.39 5.24
N SER A 16 -5.43 -10.34 4.82
CA SER A 16 -4.59 -9.14 4.95
C SER A 16 -5.13 -7.98 4.10
N GLY A 17 -5.57 -8.25 2.86
CA GLY A 17 -6.17 -7.24 2.01
C GLY A 17 -7.49 -6.70 2.56
N LEU A 18 -8.28 -7.54 3.25
CA LEU A 18 -9.50 -7.12 3.94
C LEU A 18 -9.24 -6.21 5.15
N ALA A 19 -8.01 -6.18 5.70
CA ALA A 19 -7.68 -5.31 6.82
C ALA A 19 -7.77 -3.82 6.44
N GLU A 20 -7.45 -3.45 5.20
CA GLU A 20 -7.54 -2.07 4.71
C GLU A 20 -8.98 -1.52 4.69
N PRO A 21 -9.98 -2.16 4.03
CA PRO A 21 -11.35 -1.65 4.04
C PRO A 21 -11.98 -1.70 5.43
N VAL A 22 -11.65 -2.71 6.25
CA VAL A 22 -12.14 -2.77 7.64
C VAL A 22 -11.53 -1.64 8.47
N GLY A 23 -10.22 -1.38 8.32
CA GLY A 23 -9.54 -0.26 8.96
C GLY A 23 -10.09 1.10 8.50
N ALA A 24 -10.39 1.25 7.21
CA ALA A 24 -11.00 2.44 6.65
C ALA A 24 -12.42 2.68 7.21
N LEU A 25 -13.25 1.62 7.32
CA LEU A 25 -14.60 1.73 7.89
C LEU A 25 -14.57 2.09 9.39
N LEU A 26 -13.69 1.44 10.16
CA LEU A 26 -13.52 1.75 11.58
C LEU A 26 -12.96 3.16 11.78
N GLY A 27 -11.94 3.54 11.01
CA GLY A 27 -11.39 4.89 10.99
C GLY A 27 -12.45 5.92 10.66
N PHE A 28 -13.25 5.68 9.63
CA PHE A 28 -14.36 6.56 9.26
C PHE A 28 -15.40 6.70 10.38
N LEU A 29 -15.85 5.61 11.01
CA LEU A 29 -16.83 5.66 12.10
C LEU A 29 -16.30 6.44 13.32
N VAL A 30 -15.02 6.30 13.65
CA VAL A 30 -14.40 6.99 14.79
C VAL A 30 -14.12 8.46 14.48
N LEU A 31 -13.63 8.76 13.28
CA LEU A 31 -13.29 10.13 12.87
C LEU A 31 -14.49 10.93 12.37
N MET A 32 -15.62 10.32 11.98
CA MET A 32 -16.84 10.99 11.48
C MET A 32 -17.24 12.23 12.31
N PRO A 33 -17.31 12.20 13.66
CA PRO A 33 -17.67 13.37 14.46
C PRO A 33 -16.58 14.46 14.53
N PHE A 34 -15.34 14.14 14.19
CA PHE A 34 -14.17 15.04 14.26
C PHE A 34 -13.59 15.37 12.88
N LEU A 35 -14.27 14.96 11.79
CA LEU A 35 -13.75 14.99 10.43
C LEU A 35 -13.87 16.41 9.85
N THR A 36 -12.91 17.26 10.15
CA THR A 36 -12.73 18.54 9.46
C THR A 36 -11.76 18.38 8.27
N PRO A 37 -11.86 19.24 7.22
CA PRO A 37 -10.95 19.18 6.07
C PRO A 37 -9.47 19.27 6.44
N ASP A 38 -9.14 20.03 7.48
CA ASP A 38 -7.77 20.20 7.96
C ASP A 38 -7.24 18.93 8.63
N ILE A 39 -8.04 18.30 9.50
CA ILE A 39 -7.67 17.06 10.18
C ILE A 39 -7.55 15.91 9.17
N LEU A 40 -8.44 15.87 8.18
CA LEU A 40 -8.35 14.89 7.10
C LEU A 40 -7.06 15.05 6.30
N SER A 41 -6.73 16.28 5.88
CA SER A 41 -5.49 16.59 5.15
C SER A 41 -4.24 16.20 5.94
N MET A 42 -4.21 16.51 7.24
CA MET A 42 -3.09 16.19 8.13
C MET A 42 -2.94 14.67 8.33
N THR A 43 -4.05 13.96 8.49
CA THR A 43 -4.06 12.50 8.65
C THR A 43 -3.64 11.81 7.37
N LEU A 44 -4.13 12.25 6.20
CA LEU A 44 -3.72 11.72 4.90
C LEU A 44 -2.24 11.98 4.63
N ALA A 45 -1.72 13.15 4.96
CA ALA A 45 -0.29 13.45 4.84
C ALA A 45 0.56 12.54 5.74
N PHE A 46 0.10 12.29 6.97
CA PHE A 46 0.77 11.37 7.90
C PHE A 46 0.78 9.92 7.37
N VAL A 47 -0.37 9.42 6.90
CA VAL A 47 -0.49 8.08 6.31
C VAL A 47 0.38 7.95 5.05
N ALA A 48 0.40 8.97 4.19
CA ALA A 48 1.27 9.00 3.01
C ALA A 48 2.75 8.87 3.41
N GLY A 49 3.18 9.58 4.46
CA GLY A 49 4.53 9.46 5.01
C GLY A 49 4.87 8.04 5.49
N ILE A 50 3.97 7.39 6.23
CA ILE A 50 4.14 6.01 6.68
C ILE A 50 4.27 5.05 5.48
N MET A 51 3.44 5.20 4.46
CA MET A 51 3.48 4.33 3.28
C MET A 51 4.77 4.50 2.47
N VAL A 52 5.30 5.72 2.37
CA VAL A 52 6.63 5.97 1.77
C VAL A 52 7.72 5.29 2.57
N TYR A 53 7.69 5.40 3.91
CA TYR A 53 8.65 4.75 4.79
C TYR A 53 8.65 3.23 4.63
N ILE A 54 7.48 2.58 4.74
CA ILE A 54 7.34 1.12 4.56
C ILE A 54 7.81 0.68 3.16
N SER A 55 7.47 1.45 2.12
CA SER A 55 7.85 1.12 0.75
C SER A 55 9.37 1.12 0.55
N LEU A 56 10.08 2.08 1.14
CA LEU A 56 11.53 2.21 1.00
C LEU A 56 12.30 1.26 1.92
N ASP A 57 11.88 1.12 3.17
CA ASP A 57 12.63 0.34 4.19
C ASP A 57 12.30 -1.14 4.20
N GLU A 58 11.10 -1.54 3.77
CA GLU A 58 10.67 -2.93 3.81
C GLU A 58 10.50 -3.50 2.40
N ILE A 59 9.67 -2.86 1.57
CA ILE A 59 9.31 -3.43 0.25
C ILE A 59 10.50 -3.39 -0.71
N LEU A 60 11.22 -2.28 -0.81
CA LEU A 60 12.37 -2.13 -1.71
C LEU A 60 13.52 -3.11 -1.41
N PRO A 61 14.02 -3.27 -0.17
CA PRO A 61 15.07 -4.23 0.12
C PRO A 61 14.60 -5.67 -0.03
N MET A 62 13.32 -5.97 0.26
CA MET A 62 12.74 -7.29 -0.03
C MET A 62 12.70 -7.55 -1.53
N ALA A 63 12.30 -6.57 -2.34
CA ALA A 63 12.32 -6.69 -3.80
C ALA A 63 13.74 -6.94 -4.33
N HIS A 64 14.76 -6.26 -3.78
CA HIS A 64 16.16 -6.46 -4.17
C HIS A 64 16.71 -7.82 -3.72
N LYS A 65 16.33 -8.30 -2.53
CA LYS A 65 16.78 -9.59 -1.98
C LYS A 65 16.20 -10.81 -2.69
N TYR A 66 14.95 -10.72 -3.15
CA TYR A 66 14.24 -11.85 -3.78
C TYR A 66 14.12 -11.71 -5.31
N GLY A 67 14.39 -10.54 -5.87
CA GLY A 67 14.30 -10.24 -7.31
C GLY A 67 15.66 -10.12 -8.00
N ARG A 68 15.67 -10.14 -9.33
CA ARG A 68 16.86 -9.80 -10.13
C ARG A 68 16.99 -8.28 -10.14
N GLU A 69 18.16 -7.74 -9.78
CA GLU A 69 18.39 -6.30 -9.56
C GLU A 69 17.80 -5.40 -10.66
N HIS A 70 17.97 -5.76 -11.94
CA HIS A 70 17.43 -5.01 -13.08
C HIS A 70 15.91 -5.04 -13.20
N LEU A 71 15.25 -6.16 -12.85
CA LEU A 71 13.79 -6.28 -12.96
C LEU A 71 13.07 -5.45 -11.88
N VAL A 72 13.70 -5.29 -10.71
CA VAL A 72 13.16 -4.47 -9.61
C VAL A 72 13.08 -3.01 -10.03
N ILE A 73 14.16 -2.47 -10.60
CA ILE A 73 14.22 -1.07 -11.06
C ILE A 73 13.20 -0.83 -12.17
N ILE A 74 13.11 -1.74 -13.15
CA ILE A 74 12.11 -1.64 -14.22
C ILE A 74 10.69 -1.66 -13.65
N GLY A 75 10.41 -2.55 -12.67
CA GLY A 75 9.11 -2.62 -12.01
C GLY A 75 8.71 -1.33 -11.30
N VAL A 76 9.66 -0.70 -10.59
CA VAL A 76 9.43 0.59 -9.92
C VAL A 76 9.15 1.70 -10.93
N VAL A 77 9.96 1.81 -11.99
CA VAL A 77 9.78 2.84 -13.04
C VAL A 77 8.45 2.67 -13.76
N VAL A 78 8.08 1.44 -14.12
CA VAL A 78 6.78 1.15 -14.75
C VAL A 78 5.64 1.46 -13.80
N GLY A 79 5.74 1.10 -12.52
CA GLY A 79 4.73 1.42 -11.52
C GLY A 79 4.50 2.93 -11.37
N MET A 80 5.58 3.71 -11.32
CA MET A 80 5.50 5.18 -11.31
C MET A 80 4.84 5.73 -12.58
N ALA A 81 5.16 5.18 -13.76
CA ALA A 81 4.56 5.59 -15.01
C ALA A 81 3.04 5.30 -15.07
N VAL A 82 2.62 4.11 -14.59
CA VAL A 82 1.20 3.75 -14.49
C VAL A 82 0.45 4.66 -13.52
N MET A 83 1.05 4.97 -12.36
CA MET A 83 0.45 5.89 -11.39
C MET A 83 0.30 7.30 -11.98
N ALA A 84 1.34 7.83 -12.64
CA ALA A 84 1.28 9.14 -13.29
C ALA A 84 0.21 9.19 -14.39
N PHE A 85 0.11 8.13 -15.21
CA PHE A 85 -0.92 8.03 -16.24
C PHE A 85 -2.33 7.94 -15.63
N SER A 86 -2.50 7.21 -14.52
CA SER A 86 -3.76 7.14 -13.79
C SER A 86 -4.19 8.52 -13.26
N LEU A 87 -3.26 9.30 -12.71
CA LEU A 87 -3.53 10.66 -12.25
C LEU A 87 -3.92 11.59 -13.40
N LEU A 88 -3.35 11.43 -14.60
CA LEU A 88 -3.72 12.22 -15.77
C LEU A 88 -5.11 11.86 -16.34
N LEU A 89 -5.57 10.62 -16.15
CA LEU A 89 -6.88 10.18 -16.61
C LEU A 89 -8.01 10.45 -15.61
N LEU A 90 -7.72 10.37 -14.31
CA LEU A 90 -8.72 10.49 -13.23
C LEU A 90 -8.70 11.84 -12.50
N GLY A 91 -7.60 12.59 -12.61
CA GLY A 91 -7.46 13.94 -12.05
C GLY A 91 -7.89 15.00 -13.04
#